data_AF-A0AB40BVU6-F1
#
_entry.id   AF-A0AB40BVU6-F1
#
_cell.length_a   1.000
_cell.length_b   1.000
_cell.length_c   1.000
_cell.angle_alpha   90.00
_cell.angle_beta   90.00
_cell.angle_gamma   90.00
#
_symmetry.space_group_name_H-M   'P 1'
#
loop_
_entity.id
_entity.type
_entity.pdbx_description
1 polymer ?
#
loop_
_entity_poly.entity_id
_entity_poly.type
_entity_poly.pdbx_seq_one_letter_code
_entity_poly.pdbx_strand_id
1 'polypeptide(L)'
;MGSDRRALLVVFVFLFLAGFGSSTTYISDGVFQSHGSTGRNLLQAKKNCPVNFEFMNYTIIISQCKGPRYPANLCCGALKEFACPYADDLNDLTNDCSSTMFSYINLYGKYPPGLFSSECKEGKEGLACPPSSAPQVEDDKSNAEHMSHHLLTVVLLVSVFVLQFLLS
;
A
#
# COMPACT_ATOMS: atom_id res chain seq x y z
N MET A 1 35.91 -7.91 42.73
CA MET A 1 35.10 -6.87 42.05
C MET A 1 35.18 -6.85 40.52
N GLY A 2 36.00 -7.66 39.84
CA GLY A 2 36.00 -7.71 38.35
C GLY A 2 35.04 -8.74 37.73
N SER A 3 34.78 -9.84 38.45
CA SER A 3 33.93 -10.94 37.96
C SER A 3 32.44 -10.60 38.00
N ASP A 4 31.99 -9.92 39.07
CA ASP A 4 30.59 -9.54 39.25
C ASP A 4 30.12 -8.51 38.22
N ARG A 5 31.02 -7.58 37.85
CA ARG A 5 30.78 -6.57 36.82
C ARG A 5 30.62 -7.19 35.42
N ARG A 6 31.40 -8.23 35.12
CA ARG A 6 31.29 -8.99 33.86
C ARG A 6 30.00 -9.80 33.80
N ALA A 7 29.62 -10.44 34.91
CA ALA A 7 28.37 -11.17 35.00
C ALA A 7 27.15 -10.25 34.80
N LEU A 8 27.15 -9.06 35.42
CA LEU A 8 26.09 -8.07 35.26
C LEU A 8 25.97 -7.54 33.81
N LEU A 9 27.10 -7.28 33.14
CA LEU A 9 27.11 -6.88 31.73
C LEU A 9 26.54 -7.98 30.81
N VAL A 10 26.91 -9.24 31.06
CA VAL A 10 26.37 -10.38 30.29
C VAL A 10 24.87 -10.50 30.48
N VAL A 11 24.36 -10.38 31.72
CA VAL A 11 22.92 -10.43 32.00
C VAL A 11 22.17 -9.27 31.32
N PHE A 12 22.71 -8.05 31.35
CA PHE A 12 22.09 -6.89 30.70
C PHE A 12 22.02 -7.04 29.17
N VAL A 13 23.11 -7.51 28.55
CA VAL A 13 23.14 -7.79 27.10
C VAL A 13 22.13 -8.89 26.73
N PHE A 14 22.03 -9.95 27.53
CA PHE A 14 21.03 -11.01 27.33
C PHE A 14 19.58 -10.49 27.46
N LEU A 15 19.30 -9.60 28.41
CA LEU A 15 17.97 -9.00 28.58
C LEU A 15 17.59 -8.07 27.43
N PHE A 16 18.55 -7.30 26.89
CA PHE A 16 18.34 -6.49 25.69
C PHE A 16 18.10 -7.36 24.45
N LEU A 17 18.91 -8.41 24.23
CA LEU A 17 18.71 -9.37 23.14
C LEU A 17 17.34 -10.09 23.22
N ALA A 18 16.85 -10.38 24.42
CA ALA A 18 15.53 -10.97 24.64
C ALA A 18 14.37 -9.96 24.51
N GLY A 19 14.64 -8.66 24.60
CA GLY A 19 13.65 -7.57 24.56
C GLY A 19 13.38 -6.97 23.17
N PHE A 20 14.21 -7.25 22.16
CA PHE A 20 14.02 -6.80 20.77
C PHE A 20 13.03 -7.67 19.96
N GLY A 21 12.03 -8.24 20.62
CA GLY A 21 10.97 -9.05 20.01
C GLY A 21 9.65 -8.29 19.87
N SER A 22 9.64 -7.13 19.22
CA SER A 22 8.47 -6.38 18.67
C SER A 22 9.00 -5.06 18.12
N SER A 23 9.15 -4.82 16.82
CA SER A 23 8.12 -4.89 15.78
C SER A 23 8.73 -5.05 14.38
N THR A 24 8.57 -6.22 13.76
CA THR A 24 8.70 -6.41 12.32
C THR A 24 7.68 -7.46 11.87
N THR A 25 6.48 -7.05 11.48
CA THR A 25 5.57 -7.95 10.75
C THR A 25 5.94 -7.93 9.28
N TYR A 26 6.98 -8.68 8.92
CA TYR A 26 7.21 -9.12 7.55
C TYR A 26 7.29 -10.65 7.58
N ILE A 27 6.19 -11.31 7.25
CA ILE A 27 6.15 -12.74 6.95
C ILE A 27 5.95 -12.85 5.44
N SER A 28 7.01 -13.26 4.74
CA SER A 28 6.96 -13.78 3.36
C SER A 28 7.02 -15.31 3.42
N ASP A 29 6.17 -15.92 2.60
CA ASP A 29 6.07 -17.35 2.23
C ASP A 29 5.62 -18.37 3.28
N GLY A 30 4.30 -18.62 3.27
CA GLY A 30 3.67 -19.84 3.73
C GLY A 30 2.86 -20.47 2.60
N VAL A 31 3.44 -21.51 2.01
CA VAL A 31 2.85 -22.45 1.05
C VAL A 31 1.49 -22.99 1.51
N PHE A 32 0.57 -23.13 0.54
CA PHE A 32 -0.76 -23.73 0.62
C PHE A 32 -0.92 -24.81 1.70
N GLN A 33 -1.70 -24.52 2.75
CA GLN A 33 -2.36 -25.52 3.56
C GLN A 33 -3.88 -25.35 3.37
N SER A 34 -4.43 -26.15 2.45
CA SER A 34 -5.87 -26.31 2.27
C SER A 34 -6.45 -27.03 3.49
N HIS A 35 -6.74 -26.29 4.55
CA HIS A 35 -7.60 -26.78 5.61
C HIS A 35 -9.04 -26.48 5.23
N GLY A 36 -9.79 -27.53 4.91
CA GLY A 36 -11.22 -27.44 4.69
C GLY A 36 -11.90 -26.89 5.94
N SER A 37 -12.35 -25.63 5.86
CA SER A 37 -13.36 -25.07 6.74
C SER A 37 -14.31 -24.25 5.89
N THR A 38 -15.46 -24.83 5.59
CA THR A 38 -16.59 -24.13 5.00
C THR A 38 -16.99 -22.99 5.92
N GLY A 39 -16.67 -21.77 5.52
CA GLY A 39 -17.20 -20.56 6.13
C GLY A 39 -17.17 -19.47 5.07
N ARG A 40 -18.24 -19.39 4.28
CA ARG A 40 -18.57 -18.34 3.30
C ARG A 40 -17.66 -17.11 3.44
N ASN A 41 -16.79 -16.87 2.45
CA ASN A 41 -16.28 -15.53 2.24
C ASN A 41 -17.53 -14.64 2.21
N LEU A 42 -17.69 -13.79 3.22
CA LEU A 42 -18.58 -12.66 3.09
C LEU A 42 -18.15 -12.00 1.78
N LEU A 43 -19.05 -11.93 0.78
CA LEU A 43 -19.08 -10.73 -0.03
C LEU A 43 -19.05 -9.62 1.01
N GLN A 44 -17.88 -9.04 1.30
CA GLN A 44 -17.82 -7.86 2.13
C GLN A 44 -18.76 -6.92 1.41
N ALA A 45 -19.92 -6.69 2.01
CA ALA A 45 -20.99 -5.94 1.40
C ALA A 45 -20.50 -4.50 1.35
N LYS A 46 -19.74 -4.21 0.29
CA LYS A 46 -19.31 -2.88 -0.08
C LYS A 46 -20.57 -2.07 -0.32
N LYS A 47 -20.52 -0.81 0.08
CA LYS A 47 -21.59 0.12 -0.24
C LYS A 47 -21.67 0.23 -1.75
N ASN A 48 -22.89 0.40 -2.25
CA ASN A 48 -23.08 0.73 -3.66
C ASN A 48 -22.34 2.03 -3.99
N CYS A 49 -21.72 2.03 -5.17
CA CYS A 49 -21.11 3.21 -5.73
C CYS A 49 -22.12 4.34 -5.91
N PRO A 50 -21.85 5.56 -5.42
CA PRO A 50 -22.70 6.72 -5.66
C PRO A 50 -22.65 7.19 -7.12
N VAL A 51 -21.59 6.84 -7.86
CA VAL A 51 -21.41 7.17 -9.28
C VAL A 51 -22.06 6.08 -10.16
N ASN A 52 -22.94 6.49 -11.07
CA ASN A 52 -23.59 5.58 -11.99
C ASN A 52 -22.72 5.31 -13.23
N PHE A 53 -21.79 4.35 -13.11
CA PHE A 53 -20.91 3.98 -14.21
C PHE A 53 -21.64 3.32 -15.41
N GLU A 54 -22.84 2.77 -15.23
CA GLU A 54 -23.55 2.07 -16.33
C GLU A 54 -23.78 2.96 -17.57
N PHE A 55 -24.12 4.23 -17.35
CA PHE A 55 -24.51 5.15 -18.42
C PHE A 55 -23.41 6.14 -18.81
N MET A 56 -22.16 5.85 -18.45
CA MET A 56 -21.02 6.72 -18.74
C MET A 56 -20.55 6.62 -20.19
N ASN A 57 -19.83 7.64 -20.66
CA ASN A 57 -19.26 7.62 -22.01
C ASN A 57 -17.87 6.95 -22.02
N TYR A 58 -17.84 5.70 -22.45
CA TYR A 58 -16.62 4.88 -22.55
C TYR A 58 -15.76 5.15 -23.80
N THR A 59 -16.15 6.10 -24.65
CA THR A 59 -15.49 6.34 -25.95
C THR A 59 -14.02 6.70 -25.77
N ILE A 60 -13.67 7.44 -24.70
CA ILE A 60 -12.29 7.86 -24.47
C ILE A 60 -11.36 6.65 -24.30
N ILE A 61 -11.81 5.61 -23.59
CA ILE A 61 -11.06 4.37 -23.40
C ILE A 61 -11.06 3.55 -24.70
N ILE A 62 -12.23 3.31 -25.28
CA ILE A 62 -12.40 2.40 -26.43
C ILE A 62 -11.70 2.92 -27.70
N SER A 63 -11.68 4.23 -27.89
CA SER A 63 -11.07 4.85 -29.08
C SER A 63 -9.54 4.82 -29.05
N GLN A 64 -8.93 4.92 -27.86
CA GLN A 64 -7.49 5.02 -27.66
C GLN A 64 -6.85 3.67 -27.31
N CYS A 65 -7.46 2.89 -26.42
CA CYS A 65 -6.94 1.61 -25.96
C CYS A 65 -7.42 0.48 -26.87
N LYS A 66 -6.65 0.16 -27.92
CA LYS A 66 -7.01 -0.85 -28.92
C LYS A 66 -6.13 -2.09 -28.86
N GLY A 67 -6.79 -3.24 -28.98
CA GLY A 67 -6.12 -4.54 -29.14
C GLY A 67 -5.50 -4.73 -30.52
N PRO A 68 -4.68 -5.77 -30.70
CA PRO A 68 -4.40 -6.84 -29.73
C PRO A 68 -3.27 -6.53 -28.75
N ARG A 69 -2.47 -5.49 -28.99
CA ARG A 69 -1.26 -5.20 -28.21
C ARG A 69 -1.50 -4.28 -27.01
N TYR A 70 -2.62 -3.57 -26.95
CA TYR A 70 -3.02 -2.69 -25.84
C TYR A 70 -1.87 -1.80 -25.33
N PRO A 71 -1.39 -0.84 -26.15
CA PRO A 71 -0.22 -0.03 -25.79
C PRO A 71 -0.46 0.75 -24.50
N ALA A 72 0.36 0.49 -23.48
CA ALA A 72 0.19 1.00 -22.12
C ALA A 72 0.10 2.54 -22.07
N ASN A 73 0.91 3.26 -22.82
CA ASN A 73 0.88 4.73 -22.84
C ASN A 73 -0.49 5.30 -23.27
N LEU A 74 -1.15 4.67 -24.24
CA LEU A 74 -2.48 5.09 -24.69
C LEU A 74 -3.58 4.58 -23.74
N CYS A 75 -3.50 3.31 -23.32
CA CYS A 75 -4.50 2.71 -22.44
C CYS A 75 -4.54 3.36 -21.06
N CYS A 76 -3.39 3.61 -20.45
CA CYS A 76 -3.29 4.21 -19.13
C CYS A 76 -3.60 5.71 -19.17
N GLY A 77 -3.23 6.41 -20.24
CA GLY A 77 -3.63 7.81 -20.46
C GLY A 77 -5.15 7.95 -20.56
N ALA A 78 -5.79 7.13 -21.40
CA ALA A 78 -7.24 7.15 -21.55
C ALA A 78 -7.97 6.72 -20.27
N LEU A 79 -7.42 5.75 -19.51
CA LEU A 79 -7.98 5.36 -18.22
C LEU A 79 -7.90 6.52 -17.21
N LYS A 80 -6.77 7.24 -17.13
CA LYS A 80 -6.65 8.42 -16.27
C LYS A 80 -7.68 9.49 -16.63
N GLU A 81 -7.80 9.81 -17.92
CA GLU A 81 -8.76 10.81 -18.38
C GLU A 81 -10.20 10.45 -17.99
N PHE A 82 -10.56 9.18 -18.07
CA PHE A 82 -11.88 8.68 -17.65
C PHE A 82 -12.08 8.63 -16.13
N ALA A 83 -11.08 8.12 -15.40
CA ALA A 83 -11.22 7.74 -13.99
C ALA A 83 -10.88 8.87 -13.01
N CYS A 84 -9.97 9.78 -13.36
CA CYS A 84 -9.49 10.79 -12.44
C CYS A 84 -10.54 11.77 -11.91
N PRO A 85 -11.61 12.13 -12.66
CA PRO A 85 -12.72 12.90 -12.10
C PRO A 85 -13.45 12.21 -10.94
N TYR A 86 -13.28 10.90 -10.77
CA TYR A 86 -13.94 10.06 -9.76
C TYR A 86 -12.94 9.40 -8.81
N ALA A 87 -11.72 9.93 -8.71
CA ALA A 87 -10.63 9.31 -7.95
C ALA A 87 -11.00 9.07 -6.48
N ASP A 88 -11.71 9.99 -5.84
CA ASP A 88 -12.11 9.87 -4.43
C ASP A 88 -13.03 8.67 -4.20
N ASP A 89 -14.07 8.53 -5.03
CA ASP A 89 -15.01 7.40 -4.96
C ASP A 89 -14.34 6.08 -5.34
N LEU A 90 -13.45 6.10 -6.35
CA LEU A 90 -12.72 4.91 -6.81
C LEU A 90 -11.68 4.40 -5.81
N ASN A 91 -11.08 5.31 -5.03
CA ASN A 91 -10.09 4.99 -4.01
C ASN A 91 -10.71 4.69 -2.63
N ASP A 92 -12.02 4.89 -2.43
CA ASP A 92 -12.72 4.48 -1.22
C ASP A 92 -12.94 2.96 -1.19
N LEU A 93 -12.14 2.29 -0.35
CA LEU A 93 -12.17 0.85 -0.16
C LEU A 93 -13.49 0.32 0.42
N THR A 94 -14.36 1.20 0.95
CA THR A 94 -15.65 0.82 1.56
C THR A 94 -16.80 0.68 0.56
N ASN A 95 -16.60 1.12 -0.69
CA ASN A 95 -17.58 0.99 -1.77
C ASN A 95 -17.12 0.05 -2.90
N ASP A 96 -18.01 -0.22 -3.85
CA ASP A 96 -17.78 -1.10 -5.00
C ASP A 96 -17.47 -0.35 -6.32
N CYS A 97 -17.21 0.96 -6.28
CA CYS A 97 -17.00 1.80 -7.47
C CYS A 97 -15.92 1.28 -8.40
N SER A 98 -14.75 0.91 -7.88
CA SER A 98 -13.64 0.41 -8.71
C SER A 98 -14.02 -0.86 -9.47
N SER A 99 -14.63 -1.84 -8.79
CA SER A 99 -15.10 -3.08 -9.43
C SER A 99 -16.19 -2.82 -10.46
N THR A 100 -17.15 -1.94 -10.14
CA THR A 100 -18.26 -1.58 -11.03
C THR A 100 -17.74 -0.88 -12.29
N MET A 101 -16.85 0.10 -12.14
CA MET A 101 -16.21 0.82 -13.24
C MET A 101 -15.46 -0.14 -14.18
N PHE A 102 -14.57 -0.97 -13.65
CA PHE A 102 -13.81 -1.91 -14.49
C PHE A 102 -14.69 -2.97 -15.15
N SER A 103 -15.80 -3.38 -14.51
CA SER A 103 -16.78 -4.29 -15.13
C SER A 103 -17.34 -3.70 -16.42
N TYR A 104 -17.82 -2.46 -16.39
CA TYR A 104 -18.38 -1.79 -17.57
C TYR A 104 -17.31 -1.45 -18.61
N ILE A 105 -16.11 -1.02 -18.19
CA ILE A 105 -14.98 -0.81 -19.12
C ILE A 105 -14.70 -2.11 -19.90
N ASN A 106 -14.59 -3.24 -19.20
CA ASN A 106 -14.31 -4.53 -19.83
C ASN A 106 -15.46 -4.99 -20.72
N LEU A 107 -16.71 -4.79 -20.29
CA LEU A 107 -17.90 -5.15 -21.04
C LEU A 107 -18.00 -4.40 -22.37
N TYR A 108 -17.91 -3.06 -22.35
CA TYR A 108 -18.07 -2.24 -23.54
C TYR A 108 -16.85 -2.27 -24.45
N GLY A 109 -15.64 -2.30 -23.88
CA GLY A 109 -14.39 -2.35 -24.63
C GLY A 109 -13.95 -3.75 -25.06
N LYS A 110 -14.61 -4.80 -24.55
CA LYS A 110 -14.22 -6.22 -24.73
C LYS A 110 -12.78 -6.49 -24.27
N TYR A 111 -12.36 -5.85 -23.19
CA TYR A 111 -11.01 -5.99 -22.65
C TYR A 111 -10.85 -7.28 -21.83
N PRO A 112 -9.68 -7.93 -21.87
CA PRO A 112 -9.39 -9.04 -20.99
C PRO A 112 -9.35 -8.59 -19.52
N PRO A 113 -9.85 -9.40 -18.58
CA PRO A 113 -9.79 -9.08 -17.15
C PRO A 113 -8.35 -8.81 -16.70
N GLY A 114 -8.17 -7.73 -15.94
CA GLY A 114 -6.87 -7.36 -15.37
C GLY A 114 -5.94 -6.58 -16.30
N LEU A 115 -6.32 -6.30 -17.55
CA LEU A 115 -5.49 -5.54 -18.50
C LEU A 115 -4.95 -4.24 -17.90
N PHE A 116 -5.82 -3.40 -17.36
CA PHE A 116 -5.41 -2.12 -16.80
C PHE A 116 -4.59 -2.27 -15.53
N SER A 117 -4.85 -3.30 -14.71
CA SER A 117 -4.06 -3.58 -13.52
C SER A 117 -2.67 -4.12 -13.83
N SER A 118 -2.48 -4.78 -14.98
CA SER A 118 -1.17 -5.26 -15.43
C SER A 118 -0.37 -4.16 -16.13
N GLU A 119 -1.01 -3.40 -17.03
CA GLU A 119 -0.35 -2.41 -17.87
C GLU A 119 -0.13 -1.06 -17.17
N CYS A 120 -1.04 -0.64 -16.29
CA CYS A 120 -1.05 0.72 -15.73
C CYS A 120 -0.50 0.76 -14.31
N LYS A 121 0.84 0.81 -14.20
CA LYS A 121 1.56 0.99 -12.93
C LYS A 121 2.61 2.08 -13.08
N GLU A 122 2.50 3.15 -12.29
CA GLU A 122 3.49 4.24 -12.27
C GLU A 122 4.34 4.25 -10.99
N GLY A 123 3.96 3.46 -9.99
CA GLY A 123 4.68 3.34 -8.73
C GLY A 123 3.98 2.42 -7.74
N LYS A 124 4.35 2.53 -6.46
CA LYS A 124 3.74 1.75 -5.37
C LYS A 124 2.29 2.16 -5.09
N GLU A 125 1.98 3.43 -5.30
CA GLU A 125 0.66 4.04 -5.09
C GLU A 125 -0.31 3.80 -6.27
N GLY A 126 0.10 3.03 -7.28
CA GLY A 126 -0.74 2.73 -8.44
C GLY A 126 -0.62 3.76 -9.56
N LEU A 127 -1.76 4.32 -9.99
CA LEU A 127 -1.88 5.20 -11.14
C LEU A 127 -2.19 6.63 -10.64
N ALA A 128 -1.25 7.56 -10.83
CA ALA A 128 -1.40 8.91 -10.30
C ALA A 128 -2.26 9.77 -11.23
N CYS A 129 -3.26 10.44 -10.67
CA CYS A 129 -4.02 11.45 -11.41
C CYS A 129 -3.21 12.74 -11.55
N PRO A 130 -3.29 13.43 -12.70
CA PRO A 130 -2.66 14.74 -12.85
C PRO A 130 -3.25 15.72 -11.82
N PRO A 131 -2.49 16.72 -11.38
CA PRO A 131 -3.00 17.74 -10.47
C PRO A 131 -4.22 18.40 -11.10
N SER A 132 -5.33 18.41 -10.38
CA SER A 132 -6.55 19.08 -10.83
C SER A 132 -6.23 20.55 -11.05
N SER A 133 -6.64 21.13 -12.19
CA SER A 133 -6.48 22.57 -12.47
C SER A 133 -7.43 23.46 -11.64
N ALA A 134 -8.09 22.90 -10.61
CA ALA A 134 -8.83 23.64 -9.59
C ALA A 134 -7.88 24.10 -8.45
N PRO A 135 -8.14 25.25 -7.79
CA PRO A 135 -7.30 25.74 -6.70
C PRO A 135 -7.21 24.69 -5.58
N GLN A 136 -6.06 24.04 -5.46
CA GLN A 136 -5.78 23.14 -4.35
C GLN A 136 -5.45 24.01 -3.13
N VAL A 137 -6.25 23.87 -2.08
CA VAL A 137 -5.81 24.27 -0.74
C VAL A 137 -4.67 23.32 -0.38
N GLU A 138 -3.47 23.88 -0.28
CA GLU A 138 -2.28 23.21 0.23
C GLU A 138 -2.56 22.77 1.67
N ASP A 139 -2.73 21.47 1.91
CA ASP A 139 -2.51 20.88 3.23
C ASP A 139 -1.16 20.17 3.19
N ASP A 140 -0.12 20.97 3.40
CA ASP A 140 1.24 20.48 3.63
C ASP A 140 1.27 19.74 4.97
N LYS A 141 1.32 18.42 4.91
CA LYS A 141 1.75 17.59 6.05
C LYS A 141 2.59 16.41 5.58
N SER A 142 3.82 16.73 5.19
CA SER A 142 4.92 15.79 5.21
C SER A 142 5.29 15.48 6.67
N ASN A 143 4.91 14.31 7.16
CA ASN A 143 5.51 13.71 8.36
C ASN A 143 5.86 12.25 8.06
N ALA A 144 6.88 12.08 7.22
CA ALA A 144 7.49 10.78 6.95
C ALA A 144 8.92 10.74 7.50
N GLU A 145 9.12 11.03 8.79
CA GLU A 145 10.40 10.77 9.50
C GLU A 145 10.18 10.42 10.98
N HIS A 146 9.45 9.33 11.27
CA HIS A 146 9.28 8.88 12.68
C HIS A 146 9.89 7.51 13.02
N MET A 147 10.58 6.83 12.08
CA MET A 147 11.17 5.51 12.37
C MET A 147 12.70 5.51 12.55
N SER A 148 13.42 6.55 12.14
CA SER A 148 14.89 6.60 12.23
C SER A 148 15.40 7.07 13.59
N HIS A 149 14.73 8.05 14.20
CA HIS A 149 15.11 8.62 15.50
C HIS A 149 15.07 7.60 16.64
N HIS A 150 14.11 6.67 16.60
CA HIS A 150 13.91 5.71 17.69
C HIS A 150 15.03 4.66 17.75
N LEU A 151 15.65 4.32 16.61
CA LEU A 151 16.76 3.39 16.56
C LEU A 151 18.07 4.07 17.02
N LEU A 152 18.31 5.31 16.56
CA LEU A 152 19.47 6.09 16.95
C LEU A 152 19.52 6.40 18.45
N THR A 153 18.39 6.79 19.05
CA THR A 153 18.33 7.08 20.50
C THR A 153 18.59 5.84 21.34
N VAL A 154 18.06 4.67 20.95
CA VAL A 154 18.26 3.41 21.67
C VAL A 154 19.73 2.97 21.60
N VAL A 155 20.38 3.08 20.44
CA VAL A 155 21.79 2.73 20.27
C VAL A 155 22.70 3.62 21.14
N LEU A 156 22.42 4.92 21.19
CA LEU A 156 23.18 5.85 22.02
C LEU A 156 23.06 5.54 23.51
N LEU A 157 21.84 5.29 24.02
CA LEU A 157 21.62 4.97 25.44
C LEU A 157 22.35 3.70 25.88
N VAL A 158 22.31 2.65 25.06
CA VAL A 158 23.02 1.39 25.35
C VAL A 158 24.53 1.62 25.36
N SER A 159 25.07 2.39 24.40
CA SER A 159 26.51 2.65 24.32
C SER A 159 27.05 3.43 25.51
N VAL A 160 26.32 4.44 26.00
CA VAL A 160 26.71 5.26 27.15
C VAL A 160 26.67 4.44 28.44
N PHE A 161 25.64 3.61 28.61
CA PHE A 161 25.52 2.75 29.79
C PHE A 161 26.69 1.75 29.89
N VAL A 162 27.09 1.16 28.74
CA VAL A 162 28.23 0.24 28.69
C VAL A 162 29.55 0.96 29.01
N LEU A 163 29.79 2.15 28.46
CA LEU A 163 31.01 2.92 28.76
C LEU A 163 31.10 3.30 30.24
N GLN A 164 29.99 3.76 30.83
CA GLN A 164 29.95 4.17 32.24
C GLN A 164 30.24 3.00 33.19
N PHE A 165 29.77 1.81 32.85
CA PHE A 165 30.01 0.59 33.62
C PHE A 165 31.42 0.00 33.46
N LEU A 166 32.08 0.27 32.32
CA LEU A 166 33.47 -0.12 32.09
C LEU A 166 34.48 0.83 32.77
N LEU A 167 34.09 2.09 32.96
CA LEU A 167 34.93 3.13 33.57
C LEU A 167 34.75 3.25 35.09
N SER A 168 33.66 2.74 35.66
CA SER A 168 33.43 2.64 37.12
C SER A 168 34.00 1.34 37.67
#